data_AF-A0A1H8W044-F1
#
_entry.id   AF-A0A1H8W044-F1
#
_cell.length_a   1.000
_cell.length_b   1.000
_cell.length_c   1.000
_cell.angle_alpha   90.00
_cell.angle_beta   90.00
_cell.angle_gamma   90.00
#
_symmetry.space_group_name_H-M   'P 1'
#
loop_
_entity.id
_entity.type
_entity.pdbx_description
1 polymer ?
#
loop_
_entity_poly.entity_id
_entity_poly.type
_entity_poly.pdbx_seq_one_letter_code
_entity_poly.pdbx_strand_id
1 'polypeptide(L)'
;MTHAFSTLRQAVTTDPRWLPDRLREARAVIADVAHHSDHLIRLACKVLIRHGETERERRDAHVLLLIVEARTPQRHRPHRGPDDEPDPAEGAGVTS
;
A
#
# COMPACT_ATOMS: atom_id res chain seq x y z
N MET A 1 25.67 -23.61 19.64
CA MET A 1 24.82 -23.03 18.57
C MET A 1 24.69 -21.50 18.66
N THR A 2 24.86 -20.88 19.83
CA THR A 2 24.72 -19.42 20.04
C THR A 2 25.81 -18.56 19.36
N HIS A 3 27.05 -19.06 19.29
CA HIS A 3 28.16 -18.31 18.67
C HIS A 3 28.03 -18.16 17.16
N ALA A 4 27.58 -19.20 16.46
CA ALA A 4 27.39 -19.14 15.01
C ALA A 4 26.37 -18.07 14.59
N PHE A 5 25.28 -17.92 15.37
CA PHE A 5 24.25 -16.91 15.11
C PHE A 5 24.74 -15.48 15.42
N SER A 6 25.55 -15.32 16.47
CA SER A 6 26.19 -14.05 16.83
C SER A 6 27.18 -13.60 15.77
N THR A 7 28.04 -14.50 15.27
CA THR A 7 29.01 -14.22 14.22
C THR A 7 28.35 -13.89 12.89
N LEU A 8 27.26 -14.59 12.51
CA LEU A 8 26.49 -14.27 11.30
C LEU A 8 25.85 -12.89 11.39
N ARG A 9 25.28 -12.53 12.55
CA ARG A 9 24.73 -11.19 12.78
C ARG A 9 25.82 -10.12 12.68
N GLN A 10 26.98 -10.39 13.28
CA GLN A 10 28.10 -9.45 13.31
C GLN A 10 28.69 -9.24 11.91
N ALA A 11 28.91 -10.30 11.14
CA ALA A 11 29.37 -10.27 9.75
C ALA A 11 28.40 -9.54 8.83
N VAL A 12 27.08 -9.78 8.98
CA VAL A 12 26.04 -9.05 8.23
C VAL A 12 26.08 -7.55 8.55
N THR A 13 26.26 -7.16 9.81
CA THR A 13 26.36 -5.74 10.19
C THR A 13 27.70 -5.08 9.83
N THR A 14 28.74 -5.86 9.51
CA THR A 14 30.03 -5.33 9.02
C THR A 14 30.11 -5.23 7.49
N ASP A 15 29.15 -5.80 6.74
CA ASP A 15 29.03 -5.52 5.31
C ASP A 15 28.71 -4.01 5.13
N PRO A 16 29.57 -3.24 4.44
CA PRO A 16 29.37 -1.82 4.24
C PRO A 16 28.06 -1.47 3.51
N ARG A 17 27.43 -2.44 2.83
CA ARG A 17 26.12 -2.28 2.16
C ARG A 17 24.92 -2.49 3.07
N TRP A 18 25.10 -3.13 4.23
CA TRP A 18 24.00 -3.48 5.12
C TRP A 18 23.20 -2.27 5.58
N LEU A 19 23.89 -1.21 6.03
CA LEU A 19 23.24 0.01 6.49
C LEU A 19 22.52 0.75 5.34
N PRO A 20 23.16 1.02 4.17
CA PRO A 20 22.48 1.57 3.01
C PRO A 20 21.22 0.80 2.58
N ASP A 21 21.29 -0.54 2.55
CA ASP A 21 20.16 -1.37 2.11
C ASP A 21 19.00 -1.34 3.10
N ARG A 22 19.27 -1.43 4.41
CA ARG A 22 18.21 -1.30 5.43
C ARG A 22 17.60 0.09 5.47
N LEU A 23 18.38 1.14 5.23
CA LEU A 23 17.85 2.49 5.08
C LEU A 23 16.98 2.65 3.83
N ARG A 24 17.35 2.01 2.71
CA ARG A 24 16.53 1.99 1.49
C ARG A 24 15.19 1.28 1.75
N GLU A 25 15.23 0.12 2.38
CA GLU A 25 14.04 -0.66 2.74
C GLU A 25 13.13 0.11 3.70
N ALA A 26 13.68 0.70 4.76
CA ALA A 26 12.91 1.52 5.70
C ALA A 26 12.23 2.71 5.02
N ARG A 27 12.92 3.38 4.08
CA ARG A 27 12.32 4.46 3.29
C ARG A 27 11.21 3.96 2.37
N ALA A 28 11.37 2.79 1.76
CA ALA A 28 10.33 2.18 0.94
C ALA A 28 9.08 1.85 1.78
N VAL A 29 9.25 1.27 2.96
CA VAL A 29 8.15 0.99 3.90
C VAL A 29 7.45 2.29 4.33
N ILE A 30 8.21 3.34 4.68
CA ILE A 30 7.62 4.64 5.05
C ILE A 30 6.86 5.24 3.87
N ALA A 31 7.42 5.19 2.65
CA ALA A 31 6.76 5.69 1.46
C ALA A 31 5.48 4.90 1.15
N ASP A 32 5.50 3.58 1.32
CA ASP A 32 4.36 2.70 1.12
C ASP A 32 3.24 2.99 2.13
N VAL A 33 3.59 3.10 3.43
CA VAL A 33 2.63 3.47 4.49
C VAL A 33 2.09 4.88 4.26
N ALA A 34 2.92 5.84 3.87
CA ALA A 34 2.47 7.20 3.55
C ALA A 34 1.63 7.25 2.25
N HIS A 35 1.76 6.24 1.37
CA HIS A 35 0.96 6.12 0.17
C HIS A 35 -0.40 5.48 0.43
N HIS A 36 -0.44 4.48 1.30
CA HIS A 36 -1.61 3.67 1.61
C HIS A 36 -2.32 4.06 2.91
N SER A 37 -1.80 5.04 3.68
CA SER A 37 -2.42 5.53 4.92
C SER A 37 -3.85 5.99 4.69
N ASP A 38 -4.10 6.73 3.61
CA ASP A 38 -5.45 7.17 3.25
C ASP A 38 -6.38 5.98 2.97
N HIS A 39 -5.86 4.86 2.46
CA HIS A 39 -6.66 3.64 2.25
C HIS A 39 -7.09 3.02 3.58
N LEU A 40 -6.16 2.87 4.54
CA LEU A 40 -6.48 2.34 5.87
C LEU A 40 -7.42 3.28 6.64
N ILE A 41 -7.21 4.59 6.54
CA ILE A 41 -8.10 5.59 7.14
C ILE A 41 -9.50 5.51 6.52
N ARG A 42 -9.62 5.38 5.19
CA ARG A 42 -10.91 5.16 4.52
C ARG A 42 -11.61 3.89 5.02
N LEU A 43 -10.89 2.79 5.17
CA LEU A 43 -11.44 1.53 5.66
C LEU A 43 -11.96 1.69 7.10
N ALA A 44 -11.16 2.27 7.99
CA ALA A 44 -11.55 2.54 9.36
C ALA A 44 -12.80 3.44 9.43
N CYS A 45 -12.86 4.52 8.64
CA CYS A 45 -14.03 5.39 8.58
C CYS A 45 -15.28 4.63 8.13
N LYS A 46 -15.19 3.77 7.10
CA LYS A 46 -16.31 2.94 6.64
C LYS A 46 -16.82 1.99 7.73
N VAL A 47 -15.90 1.38 8.48
CA VAL A 47 -16.25 0.53 9.62
C VAL A 47 -16.97 1.35 10.70
N LEU A 48 -16.43 2.50 11.09
CA LEU A 48 -17.03 3.37 12.11
C LEU A 48 -18.38 3.94 11.69
N ILE A 49 -18.57 4.31 10.42
CA ILE A 49 -19.88 4.73 9.90
C ILE A 49 -20.91 3.60 10.05
N ARG A 50 -20.51 2.35 9.77
CA ARG A 50 -21.42 1.20 9.79
C ARG A 50 -21.67 0.64 11.19
N HIS A 51 -20.67 0.69 12.06
CA HIS A 51 -20.63 -0.05 13.33
C HIS A 51 -20.31 0.80 14.55
N GLY A 52 -20.07 2.09 14.39
CA GLY A 52 -19.79 3.00 15.51
C GLY A 52 -20.94 2.96 16.52
N GLU A 53 -20.62 3.01 17.80
CA GLU A 53 -21.57 2.84 18.89
C GLU A 53 -22.49 4.06 18.99
N THR A 54 -21.92 5.25 18.76
CA THR A 54 -22.64 6.52 18.92
C THR A 54 -22.93 7.20 17.60
N GLU A 55 -24.01 7.98 17.56
CA GLU A 55 -24.35 8.80 16.39
C GLU A 55 -23.33 9.91 16.13
N ARG A 56 -22.63 10.35 17.18
CA ARG A 56 -21.54 11.32 17.05
C ARG A 56 -20.35 10.70 16.33
N GLU A 57 -19.93 9.52 16.75
CA GLU A 57 -18.82 8.78 16.15
C GLU A 57 -19.08 8.47 14.67
N ARG A 58 -20.28 7.99 14.33
CA ARG A 58 -20.67 7.73 12.93
C ARG A 58 -20.61 8.99 12.07
N ARG A 59 -21.10 10.12 12.58
CA ARG A 59 -21.04 11.42 11.87
C ARG A 59 -19.62 11.94 11.73
N ASP A 60 -18.82 11.90 12.79
CA ASP A 60 -17.43 12.35 12.76
C ASP A 60 -16.61 11.51 11.76
N ALA A 61 -16.83 10.19 11.71
CA ALA A 61 -16.23 9.29 10.72
C ALA A 61 -16.67 9.61 9.28
N HIS A 62 -17.95 9.97 9.08
CA HIS A 62 -18.45 10.38 7.76
C HIS A 62 -17.81 11.70 7.29
N VAL A 63 -17.70 12.70 8.17
CA VAL A 63 -17.01 13.96 7.86
C VAL A 63 -15.54 13.71 7.53
N LEU A 64 -14.85 12.88 8.32
CA LEU A 64 -13.45 12.56 8.07
C LEU A 64 -13.25 11.82 6.73
N LEU A 65 -14.14 10.89 6.38
CA LEU A 65 -14.11 10.19 5.10
C LEU A 65 -14.17 11.17 3.93
N LEU A 66 -15.08 12.15 3.98
CA LEU A 66 -15.20 13.20 2.97
C LEU A 66 -13.91 14.02 2.83
N ILE A 67 -13.27 14.39 3.95
CA ILE A 67 -11.99 15.13 3.95
C ILE A 67 -10.88 14.30 3.33
N VAL A 68 -10.83 12.99 3.60
CA VAL A 68 -9.81 12.09 3.03
C VAL A 68 -10.03 11.90 1.53
N GLU A 69 -11.27 11.71 1.08
CA GLU A 69 -11.60 11.58 -0.35
C GLU A 69 -11.29 12.84 -1.15
N ALA A 70 -11.60 14.02 -0.60
CA ALA A 70 -11.28 15.31 -1.21
C ALA A 70 -9.76 15.55 -1.36
N ARG A 71 -8.92 14.90 -0.54
CA ARG A 71 -7.46 14.97 -0.60
C ARG A 71 -6.83 14.01 -1.63
N THR A 72 -7.57 13.01 -2.13
CA THR A 72 -7.03 11.98 -3.03
C THR A 72 -7.42 12.12 -4.54
N PRO A 73 -7.54 13.31 -5.17
CA PRO A 73 -7.92 13.35 -6.58
C PRO A 73 -6.81 12.90 -7.57
N GLN A 74 -5.65 12.41 -7.13
CA GLN A 74 -4.47 12.23 -8.03
C GLN A 74 -3.72 10.90 -7.97
N ARG A 75 -4.10 9.93 -7.12
CA ARG A 75 -3.33 8.67 -6.96
C ARG A 75 -3.96 7.44 -7.62
N HIS A 76 -5.15 7.57 -8.19
CA HIS A 76 -5.74 6.53 -9.05
C HIS A 76 -5.17 6.62 -10.47
N ARG A 77 -3.86 6.41 -10.64
CA ARG A 77 -3.38 5.82 -11.88
C ARG A 77 -3.53 4.31 -11.68
N PRO A 78 -4.39 3.61 -12.44
CA PRO A 78 -4.36 2.16 -12.42
C PRO A 78 -2.94 1.76 -12.77
N HIS A 79 -2.31 0.93 -11.94
CA HIS A 79 -1.06 0.29 -12.30
C HIS A 79 -1.39 -0.71 -13.40
N ARG A 80 -1.49 -0.23 -14.65
CA ARG A 80 -1.57 -1.07 -15.85
C ARG A 80 -0.22 -1.77 -15.93
N GLY A 81 -0.20 -3.04 -15.55
CA GLY A 81 0.97 -3.88 -15.73
C GLY A 81 1.24 -4.08 -17.22
N PRO A 82 2.48 -4.42 -17.61
CA PRO A 82 2.80 -4.76 -19.00
C PRO A 82 2.03 -5.98 -19.54
N ASP A 83 1.25 -6.66 -18.70
CA ASP A 83 0.47 -7.85 -19.06
C ASP A 83 -0.93 -7.54 -19.63
N ASP A 84 -1.35 -6.26 -19.66
CA ASP A 84 -2.61 -5.81 -20.29
C ASP A 84 -2.44 -5.48 -21.79
N GLU A 85 -1.60 -6.26 -22.50
CA GLU A 85 -1.56 -6.24 -23.96
C GLU A 85 -2.66 -7.18 -24.48
N PRO A 86 -3.67 -6.67 -25.20
CA PRO A 86 -4.77 -7.51 -25.71
C PRO A 86 -4.23 -8.57 -26.66
N ASP A 87 -4.63 -9.82 -26.45
CA ASP A 87 -4.30 -10.96 -27.32
C ASP A 87 -4.76 -10.66 -28.76
N PRO A 88 -3.86 -10.64 -29.76
CA PRO A 88 -4.21 -10.36 -31.15
C PRO A 88 -5.05 -11.46 -31.83
N ALA A 89 -5.45 -12.52 -31.12
CA ALA A 89 -6.11 -13.68 -31.73
C ALA A 89 -7.65 -13.66 -31.76
N GLU A 90 -8.34 -12.69 -31.16
CA GLU A 90 -9.82 -12.67 -31.12
C GLU A 90 -10.42 -11.63 -32.09
N GLY A 91 -10.36 -11.90 -33.40
CA GLY A 91 -10.90 -10.95 -34.38
C GLY A 91 -10.80 -11.32 -35.85
N ALA A 92 -10.98 -12.59 -36.23
CA ALA A 92 -11.21 -12.93 -37.64
C ALA A 92 -11.97 -14.26 -37.80
N GLY A 93 -13.19 -14.31 -37.27
CA GLY A 93 -14.16 -15.33 -37.62
C GLY A 93 -15.49 -14.66 -37.96
N VAL A 94 -15.98 -14.95 -39.18
CA VAL A 94 -17.33 -14.65 -39.69
C VAL A 94 -17.57 -13.22 -40.18
N THR A 95 -17.61 -13.07 -41.51
CA THR A 95 -18.87 -12.81 -42.24
C THR A 95 -18.76 -13.31 -43.68
N SER A 96 -19.86 -13.86 -44.17
CA SER A 96 -20.11 -14.52 -45.45
C SER A 96 -19.73 -13.74 -46.71
#